data_AF-A0AA39YA98-F1
#
_entry.id   AF-A0AA39YA98-F1
#
_cell.length_a   1.000
_cell.length_b   1.000
_cell.length_c   1.000
_cell.angle_alpha   90.00
_cell.angle_beta   90.00
_cell.angle_gamma   90.00
#
_symmetry.space_group_name_H-M   'P 1'
#
loop_
_entity.id
_entity.type
_entity.pdbx_description
1 polymer ?
#
loop_
_entity_poly.entity_id
_entity_poly.type
_entity_poly.pdbx_seq_one_letter_code
_entity_poly.pdbx_strand_id
1 'polypeptide(L)'
;MAADLQPVTTLLLDIEGTVCSISFVREVLFPYAIEVLPETAAAKWDDAEFKSYVEAFPELAQKSAKTFSDYAINLMKQDSKVPYLKKLQGYLWKNGWNTGAFVAPLYPDVLPQLRDWHAKGKQIAIFSSGSVPAQKLLFGHVGTADANGAQVIANDDVAESSEKKRKPDEADEPEEESVEEPAAKKPKATEPLVDPPARLPGVQERKHKKLHRPYLGEDINDLIVDYFDTQNAGPKQEAASYTKIAGALGKPCNEILFLSDNVKEVRAALEAGMKSFVIDRPGNEPLSDDDREAFTVHTSFKDIPLVEKA
;
A
#
# COMPACT_ATOMS: atom_id res chain seq x y z
N MET A 1 -31.89 -8.95 -23.96
CA MET A 1 -32.09 -7.49 -23.97
C MET A 1 -30.76 -6.87 -23.61
N ALA A 2 -30.13 -6.13 -24.51
CA ALA A 2 -28.87 -5.45 -24.23
C ALA A 2 -29.17 -4.39 -23.17
N ALA A 3 -28.76 -4.64 -21.92
CA ALA A 3 -28.77 -3.63 -20.89
C ALA A 3 -27.97 -2.44 -21.43
N ASP A 4 -28.63 -1.30 -21.51
CA ASP A 4 -28.13 -0.04 -22.05
C ASP A 4 -26.72 0.26 -21.53
N LEU A 5 -25.69 -0.06 -22.33
CA LEU A 5 -24.28 0.11 -21.96
C LEU A 5 -23.93 1.59 -22.11
N GLN A 6 -24.42 2.40 -21.16
CA GLN A 6 -24.02 3.80 -21.01
C GLN A 6 -22.47 3.84 -20.98
N PRO A 7 -21.81 4.68 -21.79
CA PRO A 7 -20.36 4.68 -21.91
C PRO A 7 -19.72 5.12 -20.59
N VAL A 8 -18.75 4.35 -20.09
CA VAL A 8 -17.97 4.74 -18.91
C VAL A 8 -17.16 5.97 -19.27
N THR A 9 -17.31 7.07 -18.53
CA THR A 9 -16.53 8.29 -18.73
C THR A 9 -15.46 8.49 -17.65
N THR A 10 -15.62 7.83 -16.50
CA THR A 10 -14.76 8.03 -15.33
C THR A 10 -14.43 6.69 -14.67
N LEU A 11 -13.17 6.53 -14.28
CA LEU A 11 -12.65 5.41 -13.50
C LEU A 11 -12.43 5.89 -12.08
N LEU A 12 -13.00 5.20 -11.11
CA LEU A 12 -12.72 5.38 -9.69
C LEU A 12 -11.90 4.18 -9.21
N LEU A 13 -10.73 4.41 -8.64
CA LEU A 13 -9.78 3.35 -8.31
C LEU A 13 -9.51 3.31 -6.82
N ASP A 14 -9.57 2.11 -6.24
CA ASP A 14 -8.89 1.84 -4.97
C ASP A 14 -7.38 1.74 -5.14
N ILE A 15 -6.64 1.78 -4.03
CA ILE A 15 -5.18 1.70 -3.98
C ILE A 15 -4.70 0.29 -3.60
N GLU A 16 -4.89 -0.10 -2.35
CA GLU A 16 -4.31 -1.32 -1.77
C GLU A 16 -4.99 -2.55 -2.37
N GLY A 17 -4.21 -3.54 -2.81
CA GLY A 17 -4.75 -4.74 -3.47
C GLY A 17 -5.31 -4.50 -4.88
N THR A 18 -5.34 -3.25 -5.36
CA THR A 18 -5.94 -2.87 -6.65
C THR A 18 -4.91 -2.30 -7.63
N VAL A 19 -4.27 -1.18 -7.28
CA VAL A 19 -3.21 -0.54 -8.09
C VAL A 19 -1.80 -0.84 -7.60
N CYS A 20 -1.64 -1.13 -6.30
CA CYS A 20 -0.38 -1.59 -5.72
C CYS A 20 -0.63 -2.69 -4.68
N SER A 21 0.42 -3.44 -4.34
CA SER A 21 0.31 -4.52 -3.34
C SER A 21 -0.18 -4.00 -1.99
N ILE A 22 -1.11 -4.75 -1.38
CA ILE A 22 -1.52 -4.57 0.02
C ILE A 22 -0.32 -4.65 0.99
N SER A 23 0.72 -5.39 0.60
CA SER A 23 1.91 -5.57 1.41
C SER A 23 2.83 -4.34 1.43
N PHE A 24 2.73 -3.43 0.46
CA PHE A 24 3.65 -2.29 0.35
C PHE A 24 3.67 -1.41 1.61
N VAL A 25 2.48 -1.11 2.14
CA VAL A 25 2.38 -0.31 3.37
C VAL A 25 3.09 -1.04 4.51
N ARG A 26 2.71 -2.30 4.76
CA ARG A 26 3.21 -3.12 5.88
C ARG A 26 4.70 -3.47 5.77
N GLU A 27 5.20 -3.72 4.57
CA GLU A 27 6.53 -4.29 4.34
C GLU A 27 7.56 -3.26 3.90
N VAL A 28 7.12 -2.06 3.48
CA VAL A 28 8.04 -0.97 3.08
C VAL A 28 7.85 0.26 3.96
N LEU A 29 6.66 0.83 4.01
CA LEU A 29 6.44 2.10 4.72
C LEU A 29 6.63 1.96 6.25
N PHE A 30 6.05 0.91 6.84
CA PHE A 30 6.19 0.66 8.29
C PHE A 30 7.65 0.37 8.71
N PRO A 31 8.38 -0.56 8.07
CA PRO A 31 9.78 -0.81 8.37
C PRO A 31 10.67 0.42 8.17
N TYR A 32 10.44 1.20 7.11
CA TYR A 32 11.17 2.43 6.89
C TYR A 32 11.00 3.42 8.06
N ALA A 33 9.77 3.66 8.52
CA ALA A 33 9.52 4.56 9.63
C ALA A 33 10.23 4.13 10.92
N ILE A 34 10.28 2.81 11.18
CA ILE A 34 11.02 2.25 12.32
C ILE A 34 12.53 2.47 12.17
N GLU A 35 13.07 2.29 10.97
CA GLU A 35 14.50 2.45 10.68
C GLU A 35 14.96 3.91 10.82
N VAL A 36 14.22 4.86 10.27
CA VAL A 36 14.69 6.26 10.20
C VAL A 36 14.36 7.10 11.44
N LEU A 37 13.39 6.68 12.27
CA LEU A 37 12.95 7.49 13.40
C LEU A 37 14.07 7.82 14.41
N PRO A 38 14.94 6.88 14.83
CA PRO A 38 15.98 7.19 15.82
C PRO A 38 16.96 8.29 15.34
N GLU A 39 17.42 8.19 14.09
CA GLU A 39 18.33 9.20 13.52
C GLU A 39 17.61 10.53 13.30
N THR A 40 16.38 10.49 12.78
CA THR A 40 15.54 11.68 12.59
C THR A 40 15.31 12.40 13.91
N ALA A 41 14.90 11.69 14.96
CA ALA A 41 14.63 12.27 16.27
C ALA A 41 15.88 12.85 16.91
N ALA A 42 17.04 12.21 16.76
CA ALA A 42 18.31 12.75 17.25
C ALA A 42 18.72 14.03 16.51
N ALA A 43 18.54 14.08 15.18
CA ALA A 43 18.93 15.23 14.37
C ALA A 43 17.95 16.41 14.44
N LYS A 44 16.66 16.13 14.67
CA LYS A 44 15.56 17.11 14.60
C LYS A 44 14.93 17.41 15.96
N TRP A 45 15.54 16.98 17.06
CA TRP A 45 14.95 17.10 18.39
C TRP A 45 14.48 18.53 18.74
N ASP A 46 15.29 19.53 18.38
CA ASP A 46 15.01 20.94 18.65
C ASP A 46 14.39 21.70 17.45
N ASP A 47 14.08 21.00 16.35
CA ASP A 47 13.42 21.58 15.18
C ASP A 47 11.95 21.89 15.51
N ALA A 48 11.49 23.10 15.19
CA ALA A 48 10.16 23.58 15.58
C ALA A 48 9.02 22.74 14.96
N GLU A 49 9.18 22.26 13.72
CA GLU A 49 8.19 21.40 13.08
C GLU A 49 8.19 20.03 13.75
N PHE A 50 9.38 19.42 13.91
CA PHE A 50 9.49 18.08 14.51
C PHE A 50 9.01 18.04 15.96
N LYS A 51 9.31 19.09 16.73
CA LYS A 51 8.91 19.21 18.14
C LYS A 51 7.39 19.13 18.33
N SER A 52 6.61 19.65 17.39
CA SER A 52 5.14 19.53 17.43
C SER A 52 4.64 18.08 17.38
N TYR A 53 5.39 17.18 16.72
CA TYR A 53 5.09 15.75 16.73
C TYR A 53 5.48 15.10 18.05
N VAL A 54 6.59 15.51 18.65
CA VAL A 54 7.03 15.01 19.97
C VAL A 54 6.03 15.39 21.06
N GLU A 55 5.60 16.65 21.09
CA GLU A 55 4.67 17.19 22.10
C GLU A 55 3.28 16.55 22.04
N ALA A 56 2.90 15.93 20.92
CA ALA A 56 1.64 15.20 20.77
C ALA A 56 1.64 13.82 21.44
N PHE A 57 2.81 13.27 21.82
CA PHE A 57 2.93 12.00 22.54
C PHE A 57 2.81 12.20 24.06
N PRO A 58 2.56 11.16 24.86
CA PRO A 58 2.53 11.29 26.32
C PRO A 58 3.86 11.82 26.89
N GLU A 59 3.81 12.60 27.98
CA GLU A 59 5.00 13.23 28.61
C GLU A 59 6.15 12.25 28.88
N LEU A 60 5.83 11.00 29.21
CA LEU A 60 6.83 9.96 29.46
C LEU A 60 7.73 9.68 28.23
N ALA A 61 7.21 9.90 27.02
CA ALA A 61 7.94 9.71 25.77
C ALA A 61 8.79 10.94 25.39
N GLN A 62 8.46 12.12 25.90
CA GLN A 62 9.07 13.40 25.50
C GLN A 62 10.42 13.68 26.18
N LYS A 63 10.95 12.75 26.99
CA LYS A 63 12.14 12.97 27.82
C LYS A 63 13.45 13.11 27.02
N SER A 64 13.55 12.41 25.89
CA SER A 64 14.72 12.42 25.02
C SER A 64 14.38 11.83 23.66
N ALA A 65 15.20 12.12 22.64
CA ALA A 65 15.07 11.52 21.31
C ALA A 65 15.02 9.98 21.35
N LYS A 66 15.82 9.37 22.23
CA LYS A 66 15.84 7.92 22.42
C LYS A 66 14.52 7.43 23.01
N THR A 67 14.07 8.02 24.11
CA THR A 67 12.82 7.61 24.79
C THR A 67 11.61 7.78 23.88
N PHE A 68 11.57 8.86 23.11
CA PHE A 68 10.54 9.12 22.12
C PHE A 68 10.52 8.06 21.03
N SER A 69 11.69 7.77 20.45
CA SER A 69 11.85 6.77 19.40
C SER A 69 11.45 5.37 19.89
N ASP A 70 11.93 4.95 21.06
CA ASP A 70 11.61 3.65 21.65
C ASP A 70 10.10 3.49 21.87
N TYR A 71 9.45 4.54 22.39
CA TYR A 71 8.00 4.54 22.63
C TYR A 71 7.21 4.47 21.32
N ALA A 72 7.53 5.33 20.34
CA ALA A 72 6.86 5.36 19.06
C ALA A 72 7.07 4.06 18.27
N ILE A 73 8.29 3.49 18.25
CA ILE A 73 8.58 2.20 17.61
C ILE A 73 7.76 1.08 18.26
N ASN A 74 7.61 1.09 19.59
CA ASN A 74 6.78 0.11 20.27
C ASN A 74 5.31 0.21 19.81
N LEU A 75 4.77 1.43 19.71
CA LEU A 75 3.43 1.63 19.17
C LEU A 75 3.29 1.15 17.72
N MET A 76 4.30 1.39 16.86
CA MET A 76 4.30 0.89 15.48
C MET A 76 4.31 -0.65 15.43
N LYS A 77 5.12 -1.29 16.27
CA LYS A 77 5.19 -2.77 16.36
C LYS A 77 3.90 -3.40 16.86
N GLN A 78 3.11 -2.67 17.65
CA GLN A 78 1.79 -3.10 18.13
C GLN A 78 0.65 -2.77 17.15
N ASP A 79 0.97 -2.25 15.96
CA ASP A 79 0.00 -1.74 14.98
C ASP A 79 -1.00 -0.74 15.60
N SER A 80 -0.53 0.07 16.55
CA SER A 80 -1.37 1.06 17.24
C SER A 80 -1.89 2.11 16.27
N LYS A 81 -3.20 2.36 16.27
CA LYS A 81 -3.85 3.30 15.35
C LYS A 81 -4.02 4.71 15.93
N VAL A 82 -3.28 5.06 17.00
CA VAL A 82 -3.42 6.34 17.69
C VAL A 82 -3.13 7.54 16.76
N PRO A 83 -3.93 8.62 16.81
CA PRO A 83 -3.84 9.70 15.81
C PRO A 83 -2.47 10.40 15.71
N TYR A 84 -1.79 10.62 16.83
CA TYR A 84 -0.48 11.28 16.86
C TYR A 84 0.62 10.43 16.20
N LEU A 85 0.53 9.10 16.31
CA LEU A 85 1.47 8.19 15.66
C LEU A 85 1.33 8.25 14.14
N LYS A 86 0.09 8.26 13.63
CA LYS A 86 -0.18 8.40 12.20
C LYS A 86 0.40 9.69 11.62
N LYS A 87 0.33 10.79 12.38
CA LYS A 87 0.93 12.07 11.98
C LYS A 87 2.46 11.96 11.89
N LEU A 88 3.11 11.35 12.89
CA LEU A 88 4.55 11.12 12.88
C LEU A 88 4.97 10.23 11.70
N GLN A 89 4.24 9.12 11.48
CA GLN A 89 4.48 8.22 10.34
C GLN A 89 4.40 8.97 9.01
N GLY A 90 3.36 9.80 8.81
CA GLY A 90 3.22 10.63 7.62
C GLY A 90 4.39 11.59 7.40
N TYR A 91 4.90 12.22 8.46
CA TYR A 91 6.10 13.06 8.40
C TYR A 91 7.34 12.27 7.95
N LEU A 92 7.59 11.10 8.55
CA LEU A 92 8.73 10.25 8.20
C LEU A 92 8.64 9.75 6.75
N TRP A 93 7.46 9.27 6.34
CA TRP A 93 7.23 8.78 4.99
C TRP A 93 7.42 9.87 3.95
N LYS A 94 6.94 11.10 4.20
CA LYS A 94 7.13 12.24 3.30
C LYS A 94 8.62 12.47 2.99
N ASN A 95 9.48 12.35 4.00
CA ASN A 95 10.92 12.44 3.77
C ASN A 95 11.42 11.29 2.87
N GLY A 96 10.99 10.05 3.14
CA GLY A 96 11.37 8.89 2.33
C GLY A 96 10.96 8.99 0.86
N TRP A 97 9.74 9.49 0.60
CA TRP A 97 9.26 9.82 -0.74
C TRP A 97 10.18 10.84 -1.42
N ASN A 98 10.43 11.98 -0.77
CA ASN A 98 11.22 13.09 -1.31
C ASN A 98 12.68 12.72 -1.59
N THR A 99 13.26 11.82 -0.78
CA THR A 99 14.65 11.37 -0.96
C THR A 99 14.78 10.18 -1.91
N GLY A 100 13.67 9.58 -2.35
CA GLY A 100 13.69 8.36 -3.15
C GLY A 100 14.09 7.11 -2.38
N ALA A 101 13.87 7.06 -1.06
CA ALA A 101 14.15 5.88 -0.26
C ALA A 101 13.30 4.67 -0.70
N PHE A 102 12.12 4.95 -1.24
CA PHE A 102 11.21 4.01 -1.90
C PHE A 102 10.40 4.75 -2.97
N VAL A 103 9.76 3.98 -3.84
CA VAL A 103 8.78 4.42 -4.84
C VAL A 103 7.51 3.60 -4.68
N ALA A 104 6.39 4.12 -5.18
CA ALA A 104 5.13 3.42 -5.18
C ALA A 104 5.20 2.30 -6.23
N PRO A 105 5.14 1.01 -5.81
CA PRO A 105 5.27 -0.12 -6.70
C PRO A 105 3.89 -0.44 -7.27
N LEU A 106 3.46 0.31 -8.28
CA LEU A 106 2.25 -0.04 -9.00
C LEU A 106 2.43 -1.39 -9.70
N TYR A 107 1.34 -2.17 -9.82
CA TYR A 107 1.40 -3.39 -10.63
C TYR A 107 1.79 -3.05 -12.08
N PRO A 108 2.54 -3.91 -12.79
CA PRO A 108 3.12 -3.58 -14.10
C PRO A 108 2.11 -3.17 -15.18
N ASP A 109 0.86 -3.61 -15.07
CA ASP A 109 -0.22 -3.28 -16.00
C ASP A 109 -0.92 -1.95 -15.69
N VAL A 110 -0.79 -1.43 -14.47
CA VAL A 110 -1.56 -0.27 -13.99
C VAL A 110 -1.14 1.00 -14.73
N LEU A 111 0.12 1.43 -14.61
CA LEU A 111 0.54 2.71 -15.19
C LEU A 111 0.33 2.79 -16.72
N PRO A 112 0.68 1.75 -17.51
CA PRO A 112 0.35 1.76 -18.94
C PRO A 112 -1.15 1.91 -19.20
N GLN A 113 -2.00 1.26 -18.40
CA GLN A 113 -3.44 1.29 -18.59
C GLN A 113 -4.07 2.61 -18.14
N LEU A 114 -3.57 3.25 -17.08
CA LEU A 114 -3.99 4.61 -16.69
C LEU A 114 -3.70 5.61 -17.81
N ARG A 115 -2.52 5.53 -18.42
CA ARG A 115 -2.16 6.38 -19.56
C ARG A 115 -3.05 6.13 -20.78
N ASP A 116 -3.35 4.87 -21.10
CA ASP A 116 -4.27 4.52 -22.19
C ASP A 116 -5.69 5.07 -21.95
N TRP A 117 -6.24 4.88 -20.74
CA TRP A 117 -7.55 5.42 -20.38
C TRP A 117 -7.58 6.95 -20.44
N HIS A 118 -6.55 7.61 -19.90
CA HIS A 118 -6.42 9.06 -19.95
C HIS A 118 -6.31 9.58 -21.40
N ALA A 119 -5.49 8.93 -22.24
CA ALA A 119 -5.36 9.28 -23.67
C ALA A 119 -6.68 9.10 -24.46
N LYS A 120 -7.53 8.16 -24.02
CA LYS A 120 -8.89 7.96 -24.54
C LYS A 120 -9.93 8.92 -23.92
N GLY A 121 -9.48 9.93 -23.20
CA GLY A 121 -10.33 10.98 -22.62
C GLY A 121 -11.15 10.53 -21.41
N LYS A 122 -10.80 9.41 -20.77
CA LYS A 122 -11.43 9.00 -19.51
C LYS A 122 -10.84 9.80 -18.35
N GLN A 123 -11.68 10.16 -17.39
CA GLN A 123 -11.23 10.74 -16.13
C GLN A 123 -10.84 9.63 -15.16
N ILE A 124 -9.81 9.84 -14.35
CA ILE A 124 -9.35 8.89 -13.33
C ILE A 124 -9.39 9.59 -11.98
N ALA A 125 -10.07 9.00 -11.00
CA ALA A 125 -10.13 9.46 -9.63
C ALA A 125 -9.74 8.33 -8.68
N ILE A 126 -9.26 8.68 -7.50
CA ILE A 126 -8.83 7.71 -6.48
C ILE A 126 -9.77 7.74 -5.29
N PHE A 127 -10.10 6.58 -4.71
CA PHE A 127 -10.79 6.50 -3.43
C PHE A 127 -10.14 5.48 -2.51
N SER A 128 -9.50 5.94 -1.44
CA SER A 128 -8.76 5.10 -0.49
C SER A 128 -9.01 5.50 0.96
N SER A 129 -8.72 4.59 1.89
CA SER A 129 -8.77 4.90 3.33
C SER A 129 -7.64 5.84 3.77
N GLY A 130 -6.52 5.87 3.02
CA GLY A 130 -5.42 6.79 3.25
C GLY A 130 -5.83 8.24 2.98
N SER A 131 -5.30 9.19 3.75
CA SER A 131 -5.62 10.62 3.57
C SER A 131 -5.22 11.12 2.18
N VAL A 132 -5.96 12.07 1.60
CA VAL A 132 -5.63 12.66 0.29
C VAL A 132 -4.16 13.07 0.13
N PRO A 133 -3.49 13.74 1.10
CA PRO A 133 -2.07 14.06 0.97
C PRO A 133 -1.15 12.83 0.81
N ALA A 134 -1.49 11.72 1.47
CA ALA A 134 -0.73 10.47 1.35
C ALA A 134 -0.94 9.81 -0.02
N GLN A 135 -2.17 9.88 -0.56
CA GLN A 135 -2.46 9.39 -1.91
C GLN A 135 -1.65 10.18 -2.96
N LYS A 136 -1.61 11.51 -2.86
CA LYS A 136 -0.81 12.37 -3.75
C LYS A 136 0.69 12.09 -3.67
N LEU A 137 1.21 11.78 -2.47
CA LEU A 137 2.60 11.35 -2.32
C LEU A 137 2.86 9.99 -3.00
N LEU A 138 1.92 9.05 -2.92
CA LEU A 138 2.05 7.76 -3.60
C LEU A 138 2.10 7.94 -5.12
N PHE A 139 1.15 8.68 -5.68
CA PHE A 139 1.07 8.90 -7.14
C PHE A 139 2.09 9.92 -7.66
N GLY A 140 2.68 10.74 -6.78
CA GLY A 140 3.80 11.61 -7.13
C GLY A 140 5.16 10.91 -7.21
N HIS A 141 5.24 9.65 -6.79
CA HIS A 141 6.49 8.91 -6.66
C HIS A 141 6.38 7.47 -7.15
N VAL A 142 5.76 7.27 -8.32
CA VAL A 142 5.58 5.95 -8.95
C VAL A 142 6.88 5.46 -9.56
N GLY A 143 7.25 4.20 -9.36
CA GLY A 143 8.45 3.67 -9.98
C GLY A 143 8.55 2.15 -9.90
N THR A 144 9.61 1.60 -10.49
CA THR A 144 9.91 0.18 -10.38
C THR A 144 10.66 -0.11 -9.09
N ALA A 145 10.12 -1.02 -8.27
CA ALA A 145 10.77 -1.51 -7.07
C ALA A 145 11.12 -3.00 -7.20
N ASP A 146 12.15 -3.44 -6.49
CA ASP A 146 12.48 -4.86 -6.36
C ASP A 146 11.53 -5.53 -5.35
N ALA A 147 11.71 -6.83 -5.14
CA ALA A 147 10.93 -7.60 -4.17
C ALA A 147 11.01 -7.08 -2.72
N ASN A 148 11.93 -6.16 -2.41
CA ASN A 148 12.10 -5.55 -1.09
C ASN A 148 11.65 -4.07 -1.08
N GLY A 149 10.99 -3.57 -2.14
CA GLY A 149 10.53 -2.19 -2.23
C GLY A 149 11.61 -1.15 -2.58
N ALA A 150 12.84 -1.58 -2.86
CA ALA A 150 13.92 -0.67 -3.25
C ALA A 150 13.87 -0.37 -4.75
N GLN A 151 14.14 0.88 -5.15
CA GLN A 151 14.17 1.27 -6.57
C GLN A 151 15.08 0.35 -7.40
N VAL A 152 14.52 -0.21 -8.47
CA VAL A 152 15.26 -0.93 -9.52
C VAL A 152 15.64 0.06 -10.60
N ILE A 153 16.93 0.14 -10.91
CA ILE A 153 17.42 0.85 -12.08
C ILE A 153 17.10 -0.05 -13.28
N ALA A 154 16.40 0.47 -14.29
CA ALA A 154 16.28 -0.24 -15.56
C ALA A 154 17.71 -0.41 -16.11
N ASN A 155 18.22 -1.63 -16.11
CA ASN A 155 19.42 -1.93 -16.87
C ASN A 155 19.01 -1.91 -18.34
N ASP A 156 19.57 -0.97 -19.11
CA ASP A 156 19.61 -1.03 -20.57
C ASP A 156 20.49 -2.23 -20.97
N ASP A 157 19.99 -3.46 -20.82
CA ASP A 157 20.60 -4.67 -21.38
C ASP A 157 19.57 -5.82 -21.35
N VAL A 158 18.63 -5.78 -22.30
CA VAL A 158 18.03 -7.01 -22.81
C VAL A 158 18.88 -7.46 -24.00
N ALA A 159 19.78 -8.40 -23.76
CA ALA A 159 20.32 -9.25 -24.81
C ALA A 159 20.33 -10.70 -24.32
N GLU A 160 19.49 -11.51 -24.98
CA GLU A 160 19.48 -12.97 -25.10
C GLU A 160 20.48 -13.77 -24.25
N SER A 161 19.99 -14.78 -23.53
CA SER A 161 20.33 -16.17 -23.89
C SER A 161 19.47 -17.21 -23.16
N SER A 162 18.75 -17.97 -23.99
CA SER A 162 18.64 -19.44 -23.99
C SER A 162 18.10 -20.19 -22.77
N GLU A 163 16.89 -20.71 -22.98
CA GLU A 163 16.49 -22.11 -22.78
C GLU A 163 17.46 -23.04 -22.02
N LYS A 164 16.97 -23.64 -20.93
CA LYS A 164 17.21 -25.06 -20.68
C LYS A 164 16.00 -25.71 -20.04
N LYS A 165 15.26 -26.46 -20.88
CA LYS A 165 14.35 -27.56 -20.50
C LYS A 165 15.01 -28.47 -19.48
N ARG A 166 14.29 -28.82 -18.41
CA ARG A 166 14.19 -30.20 -17.90
C ARG A 166 12.79 -30.47 -17.37
N LYS A 167 12.21 -31.57 -17.84
CA LYS A 167 10.98 -32.23 -17.34
C LYS A 167 11.41 -33.46 -16.47
N PRO A 168 10.47 -34.13 -15.78
CA PRO A 168 10.64 -34.71 -14.45
C PRO A 168 11.03 -36.20 -14.48
N ASP A 169 11.42 -36.76 -13.33
CA ASP A 169 10.80 -37.96 -12.73
C ASP A 169 11.51 -38.38 -11.42
N GLU A 170 10.68 -38.89 -10.49
CA GLU A 170 10.84 -39.99 -9.49
C GLU A 170 12.22 -40.33 -8.88
N ALA A 171 12.36 -40.89 -7.68
CA ALA A 171 11.60 -41.09 -6.45
C ALA A 171 12.65 -41.66 -5.47
N ASP A 172 12.61 -41.30 -4.19
CA ASP A 172 12.96 -42.21 -3.08
C ASP A 172 12.69 -41.52 -1.73
N GLU A 173 11.87 -42.19 -0.94
CA GLU A 173 11.64 -42.01 0.51
C GLU A 173 12.15 -43.29 1.22
N PRO A 174 12.20 -43.37 2.56
CA PRO A 174 12.43 -42.35 3.57
C PRO A 174 13.46 -42.84 4.63
N GLU A 175 13.91 -41.94 5.53
CA GLU A 175 14.37 -42.36 6.87
C GLU A 175 13.67 -41.55 7.95
N GLU A 176 13.07 -42.28 8.88
CA GLU A 176 12.40 -41.81 10.10
C GLU A 176 13.43 -41.26 11.10
N GLU A 177 13.12 -40.14 11.75
CA GLU A 177 13.52 -39.98 13.15
C GLU A 177 12.47 -39.16 13.91
N SER A 178 12.07 -39.75 15.04
CA SER A 178 11.10 -39.24 16.00
C SER A 178 11.76 -38.23 16.95
N VAL A 179 10.96 -37.38 17.60
CA VAL A 179 10.93 -37.18 19.08
C VAL A 179 10.13 -35.91 19.44
N GLU A 180 9.06 -36.16 20.20
CA GLU A 180 8.40 -35.44 21.30
C GLU A 180 8.30 -33.90 21.35
N GLU A 181 7.04 -33.46 21.48
CA GLU A 181 6.62 -32.21 22.14
C GLU A 181 7.02 -32.17 23.63
N PRO A 182 7.15 -30.96 24.21
CA PRO A 182 6.74 -30.81 25.60
C PRO A 182 5.74 -29.68 25.84
N ALA A 183 4.86 -29.99 26.80
CA ALA A 183 3.73 -29.24 27.28
C ALA A 183 4.06 -27.86 27.90
N ALA A 184 3.09 -26.96 27.74
CA ALA A 184 3.06 -25.65 28.38
C ALA A 184 2.86 -25.73 29.90
N LYS A 185 3.71 -25.04 30.67
CA LYS A 185 3.47 -24.65 32.07
C LYS A 185 3.45 -23.13 32.18
N LYS A 186 2.43 -22.58 32.86
CA LYS A 186 2.41 -21.18 33.34
C LYS A 186 3.19 -21.04 34.65
N PRO A 187 3.82 -19.89 34.90
CA PRO A 187 3.85 -19.34 36.26
C PRO A 187 3.52 -17.83 36.36
N LYS A 188 3.16 -17.41 37.58
CA LYS A 188 2.73 -16.09 38.05
C LYS A 188 3.90 -15.12 38.33
N ALA A 189 3.58 -13.83 38.20
CA ALA A 189 4.01 -12.61 38.92
C ALA A 189 5.46 -12.38 39.45
N THR A 190 6.01 -11.25 38.96
CA THR A 190 6.91 -10.23 39.57
C THR A 190 8.33 -10.61 40.01
N GLU A 191 9.34 -10.09 39.27
CA GLU A 191 10.63 -9.54 39.76
C GLU A 191 11.44 -8.87 38.59
N PRO A 192 12.56 -8.14 38.82
CA PRO A 192 12.77 -6.73 38.42
C PRO A 192 13.37 -6.49 37.02
N LEU A 193 13.39 -5.21 36.62
CA LEU A 193 14.02 -4.67 35.39
C LEU A 193 15.42 -5.26 35.13
N VAL A 194 15.55 -6.02 34.05
CA VAL A 194 16.81 -6.56 33.52
C VAL A 194 17.30 -5.64 32.40
N ASP A 195 18.59 -5.31 32.42
CA ASP A 195 19.26 -4.59 31.32
C ASP A 195 19.00 -5.30 29.97
N PRO A 196 18.84 -4.53 28.87
CA PRO A 196 18.45 -5.08 27.58
C PRO A 196 19.45 -6.13 27.08
N PRO A 197 18.99 -7.23 26.46
CA PRO A 197 19.88 -8.27 25.94
C PRO A 197 20.77 -7.73 24.83
N ALA A 198 22.00 -8.24 24.78
CA ALA A 198 22.94 -8.03 23.69
C ALA A 198 22.29 -8.37 22.33
N ARG A 199 22.67 -7.60 21.30
CA ARG A 199 22.23 -7.67 19.89
C ARG A 199 21.73 -9.05 19.47
N LEU A 200 20.52 -9.10 18.91
CA LEU A 200 20.02 -10.27 18.18
C LEU A 200 21.05 -10.67 17.10
N PRO A 201 21.52 -11.94 17.07
CA PRO A 201 22.43 -12.40 16.03
C PRO A 201 21.65 -12.54 14.72
N GLY A 202 22.07 -11.83 13.67
CA GLY A 202 21.55 -12.01 12.30
C GLY A 202 21.20 -10.74 11.53
N VAL A 203 21.16 -9.56 12.15
CA VAL A 203 20.98 -8.30 11.40
C VAL A 203 22.36 -7.76 11.02
N GLN A 204 22.80 -8.04 9.80
CA GLN A 204 23.95 -7.33 9.24
C GLN A 204 23.62 -5.84 9.18
N GLU A 205 24.41 -5.01 9.86
CA GLU A 205 24.43 -3.56 9.63
C GLU A 205 24.68 -3.33 8.14
N ARG A 206 23.63 -3.04 7.36
CA ARG A 206 23.81 -2.43 6.06
C ARG A 206 24.38 -1.05 6.33
N LYS A 207 25.71 -0.93 6.26
CA LYS A 207 26.37 0.37 6.14
C LYS A 207 25.78 1.02 4.89
N HIS A 208 24.81 1.92 5.07
CA HIS A 208 24.34 2.80 4.02
C HIS A 208 25.51 3.70 3.61
N LYS A 209 26.38 3.18 2.75
CA LYS A 209 27.24 4.01 1.92
C LYS A 209 26.25 4.93 1.21
N LYS A 210 26.38 6.25 1.38
CA LYS A 210 25.58 7.26 0.66
C LYS A 210 25.82 7.10 -0.85
N LEU A 211 25.18 6.10 -1.43
CA LEU A 211 25.11 5.89 -2.85
C LEU A 211 24.01 6.86 -3.28
N HIS A 212 24.41 7.99 -3.85
CA HIS A 212 23.46 8.91 -4.46
C HIS A 212 22.85 8.18 -5.66
N ARG A 213 21.74 7.47 -5.43
CA ARG A 213 20.95 6.85 -6.48
C ARG A 213 20.10 7.97 -7.10
N PRO A 214 20.07 8.12 -8.44
CA PRO A 214 19.15 9.05 -9.06
C PRO A 214 17.72 8.63 -8.71
N TYR A 215 16.88 9.58 -8.32
CA TYR A 215 15.47 9.33 -8.08
C TYR A 215 14.80 9.00 -9.42
N LEU A 216 14.35 7.74 -9.56
CA LEU A 216 13.69 7.22 -10.77
C LEU A 216 12.16 7.22 -10.67
N GLY A 217 11.59 7.94 -9.69
CA GLY A 217 10.15 8.06 -9.56
C GLY A 217 9.57 9.02 -10.61
N GLU A 218 8.36 8.71 -11.05
CA GLU A 218 7.54 9.54 -11.91
C GLU A 218 6.37 10.11 -11.10
N ASP A 219 6.09 11.40 -11.29
CA ASP A 219 4.85 12.02 -10.81
C ASP A 219 3.75 11.83 -11.85
N ILE A 220 2.70 11.11 -11.47
CA ILE A 220 1.53 10.87 -12.33
C ILE A 220 0.25 11.53 -11.81
N ASN A 221 0.36 12.46 -10.85
CA ASN A 221 -0.79 13.17 -10.30
C ASN A 221 -1.59 13.90 -11.39
N ASP A 222 -0.94 14.33 -12.48
CA ASP A 222 -1.60 14.98 -13.62
C ASP A 222 -2.58 14.06 -14.37
N LEU A 223 -2.50 12.74 -14.21
CA LEU A 223 -3.47 11.79 -14.76
C LEU A 223 -4.75 11.70 -13.91
N ILE A 224 -4.72 12.20 -12.67
CA ILE A 224 -5.78 12.00 -11.68
C ILE A 224 -6.54 13.31 -11.49
N VAL A 225 -7.85 13.28 -11.73
CA VAL A 225 -8.70 14.46 -11.65
C VAL A 225 -9.11 14.82 -10.22
N ASP A 226 -9.20 13.84 -9.32
CA ASP A 226 -9.50 14.08 -7.90
C ASP A 226 -9.14 12.88 -7.00
N TYR A 227 -9.03 13.15 -5.70
CA TYR A 227 -8.70 12.18 -4.65
C TYR A 227 -9.75 12.21 -3.53
N PHE A 228 -10.25 11.04 -3.20
CA PHE A 228 -11.24 10.84 -2.17
C PHE A 228 -10.69 9.99 -1.02
N ASP A 229 -11.05 10.37 0.19
CA ASP A 229 -10.76 9.61 1.40
C ASP A 229 -12.00 9.49 2.28
N THR A 230 -11.87 8.79 3.41
CA THR A 230 -13.00 8.58 4.33
C THR A 230 -13.51 9.86 4.99
N GLN A 231 -12.74 10.96 4.97
CA GLN A 231 -13.15 12.25 5.51
C GLN A 231 -13.98 13.04 4.51
N ASN A 232 -13.54 13.08 3.24
CA ASN A 232 -14.23 13.87 2.21
C ASN A 232 -15.35 13.11 1.51
N ALA A 233 -15.30 11.78 1.42
CA ALA A 233 -16.33 10.95 0.78
C ALA A 233 -17.22 10.20 1.78
N GLY A 234 -16.63 9.68 2.86
CA GLY A 234 -17.30 8.81 3.84
C GLY A 234 -16.76 7.37 3.80
N PRO A 235 -17.34 6.44 4.58
CA PRO A 235 -16.85 5.06 4.65
C PRO A 235 -16.95 4.33 3.29
N LYS A 236 -15.94 3.54 2.93
CA LYS A 236 -15.87 2.87 1.62
C LYS A 236 -16.93 1.76 1.42
N GLN A 237 -17.58 1.33 2.50
CA GLN A 237 -18.59 0.26 2.47
C GLN A 237 -20.03 0.79 2.42
N GLU A 238 -20.19 2.11 2.25
CA GLU A 238 -21.50 2.78 2.26
C GLU A 238 -21.82 3.35 0.88
N ALA A 239 -22.97 2.98 0.30
CA ALA A 239 -23.42 3.46 -1.01
C ALA A 239 -23.47 5.00 -1.10
N ALA A 240 -23.79 5.67 0.01
CA ALA A 240 -23.84 7.13 0.09
C ALA A 240 -22.50 7.80 -0.23
N SER A 241 -21.36 7.15 0.09
CA SER A 241 -20.03 7.67 -0.22
C SER A 241 -19.81 7.76 -1.74
N TYR A 242 -20.26 6.76 -2.49
CA TYR A 242 -20.13 6.70 -3.94
C TYR A 242 -21.03 7.73 -4.63
N THR A 243 -22.26 7.91 -4.15
CA THR A 243 -23.15 8.99 -4.65
C THR A 243 -22.54 10.37 -4.41
N LYS A 244 -21.88 10.57 -3.25
CA LYS A 244 -21.18 11.82 -2.95
C LYS A 244 -19.98 12.05 -3.86
N ILE A 245 -19.18 11.02 -4.12
CA ILE A 245 -18.04 11.05 -5.06
C ILE A 245 -18.55 11.39 -6.47
N ALA A 246 -19.60 10.72 -6.95
CA ALA A 246 -20.19 11.00 -8.26
C ALA A 246 -20.65 12.46 -8.39
N GLY A 247 -21.30 12.99 -7.34
CA GLY A 247 -21.69 14.40 -7.26
C GLY A 247 -20.50 15.37 -7.29
N ALA A 248 -19.42 15.06 -6.56
CA ALA A 248 -18.20 15.87 -6.56
C ALA A 248 -17.50 15.89 -7.93
N LEU A 249 -17.52 14.75 -8.63
CA LEU A 249 -16.99 14.62 -10.00
C LEU A 249 -17.90 15.23 -11.07
N GLY A 250 -19.14 15.60 -10.71
CA GLY A 250 -20.14 16.09 -11.66
C GLY A 250 -20.57 15.02 -12.68
N LYS A 251 -20.58 13.74 -12.26
CA LYS A 251 -20.88 12.58 -13.10
C LYS A 251 -22.06 11.79 -12.57
N PRO A 252 -22.91 11.22 -13.43
CA PRO A 252 -23.90 10.26 -12.98
C PRO A 252 -23.21 8.94 -12.60
N CYS A 253 -23.70 8.26 -11.56
CA CYS A 253 -23.08 7.04 -11.05
C CYS A 253 -22.88 5.98 -12.15
N ASN A 254 -23.86 5.81 -13.04
CA ASN A 254 -23.83 4.79 -14.11
C ASN A 254 -22.77 5.04 -15.21
N GLU A 255 -22.13 6.22 -15.23
CA GLU A 255 -20.97 6.52 -16.09
C GLU A 255 -19.62 6.30 -15.38
N ILE A 256 -19.63 5.95 -14.09
CA ILE A 256 -18.44 5.69 -13.29
C ILE A 256 -18.26 4.17 -13.16
N LEU A 257 -17.03 3.71 -13.44
CA LEU A 257 -16.58 2.36 -13.13
C LEU A 257 -15.66 2.40 -11.92
N PHE A 258 -16.05 1.73 -10.84
CA PHE A 258 -15.24 1.54 -9.66
C PHE A 258 -14.47 0.22 -9.72
N LEU A 259 -13.19 0.24 -9.37
CA LEU A 259 -12.33 -0.94 -9.32
C LEU A 259 -11.73 -1.06 -7.92
N SER A 260 -11.91 -2.23 -7.29
CA SER A 260 -11.47 -2.52 -5.92
C SER A 260 -11.25 -4.01 -5.73
N ASP A 261 -10.34 -4.42 -4.86
CA ASP A 261 -10.20 -5.81 -4.42
C ASP A 261 -11.29 -6.21 -3.42
N ASN A 262 -11.73 -5.26 -2.59
CA ASN A 262 -12.70 -5.51 -1.53
C ASN A 262 -14.15 -5.65 -2.06
N VAL A 263 -14.70 -6.85 -1.95
CA VAL A 263 -16.09 -7.18 -2.37
C VAL A 263 -17.16 -6.33 -1.70
N LYS A 264 -16.95 -5.87 -0.45
CA LYS A 264 -17.91 -5.03 0.27
C LYS A 264 -17.97 -3.63 -0.32
N GLU A 265 -16.83 -3.11 -0.75
CA GLU A 265 -16.73 -1.82 -1.43
C GLU A 265 -17.34 -1.88 -2.83
N VAL A 266 -17.04 -2.96 -3.57
CA VAL A 266 -17.66 -3.23 -4.88
C VAL A 266 -19.18 -3.27 -4.77
N ARG A 267 -19.72 -3.98 -3.78
CA ARG A 267 -21.17 -4.04 -3.52
C ARG A 267 -21.77 -2.66 -3.25
N ALA A 268 -21.15 -1.88 -2.37
CA ALA A 268 -21.62 -0.53 -2.04
C ALA A 268 -21.63 0.41 -3.27
N ALA A 269 -20.63 0.30 -4.15
CA ALA A 269 -20.61 1.05 -5.41
C ALA A 269 -21.75 0.64 -6.37
N LEU A 270 -22.02 -0.67 -6.49
CA LEU A 270 -23.14 -1.19 -7.28
C LEU A 270 -24.49 -0.71 -6.73
N GLU A 271 -24.67 -0.73 -5.41
CA GLU A 271 -25.88 -0.23 -4.74
C GLU A 271 -26.09 1.28 -4.98
N ALA A 272 -25.01 2.06 -5.11
CA ALA A 272 -25.06 3.47 -5.49
C ALA A 272 -25.36 3.71 -6.99
N GLY A 273 -25.45 2.64 -7.79
CA GLY A 273 -25.70 2.69 -9.23
C GLY A 273 -24.46 2.90 -10.09
N MET A 274 -23.24 2.71 -9.54
CA MET A 274 -22.02 2.64 -10.34
C MET A 274 -21.88 1.29 -11.03
N LYS A 275 -21.03 1.24 -12.06
CA LYS A 275 -20.46 -0.03 -12.50
C LYS A 275 -19.30 -0.37 -11.56
N SER A 276 -19.09 -1.64 -11.26
CA SER A 276 -18.02 -2.02 -10.35
C SER A 276 -17.51 -3.43 -10.63
N PHE A 277 -16.19 -3.62 -10.54
CA PHE A 277 -15.53 -4.91 -10.71
C PHE A 277 -14.59 -5.21 -9.56
N VAL A 278 -14.47 -6.50 -9.22
CA VAL A 278 -13.48 -6.98 -8.25
C VAL A 278 -12.14 -7.15 -8.96
N ILE A 279 -11.06 -6.64 -8.35
CA ILE A 279 -9.70 -6.80 -8.85
C ILE A 279 -8.96 -7.81 -7.97
N ASP A 280 -8.67 -8.99 -8.53
CA ASP A 280 -7.98 -10.09 -7.84
C ASP A 280 -6.48 -10.04 -8.16
N ARG A 281 -5.67 -9.58 -7.20
CA ARG A 281 -4.21 -9.45 -7.33
C ARG A 281 -3.48 -10.45 -6.44
N PRO A 282 -2.23 -10.81 -6.78
CA PRO A 282 -1.38 -11.61 -5.89
C PRO A 282 -1.25 -10.96 -4.50
N GLY A 283 -1.58 -11.73 -3.46
CA GLY A 283 -1.51 -11.31 -2.05
C GLY A 283 -2.83 -10.82 -1.47
N ASN A 284 -3.88 -10.66 -2.27
CA ASN A 284 -5.23 -10.31 -1.78
C ASN A 284 -5.84 -11.49 -1.00
N GLU A 285 -6.84 -11.20 -0.17
CA GLU A 285 -7.64 -12.25 0.48
C GLU A 285 -8.33 -13.10 -0.61
N PRO A 286 -8.29 -14.45 -0.50
CA PRO A 286 -8.96 -15.31 -1.47
C PRO A 286 -10.46 -15.04 -1.53
N LEU A 287 -10.97 -14.79 -2.73
CA LEU A 287 -12.41 -14.67 -2.97
C LEU A 287 -13.11 -16.01 -2.71
N SER A 288 -14.26 -15.96 -2.05
CA SER A 288 -15.13 -17.13 -1.90
C SER A 288 -15.77 -17.54 -3.23
N ASP A 289 -16.25 -18.78 -3.33
CA ASP A 289 -16.97 -19.25 -4.53
C ASP A 289 -18.22 -18.40 -4.79
N ASP A 290 -18.97 -18.07 -3.74
CA ASP A 290 -20.14 -17.19 -3.81
C ASP A 290 -19.78 -15.80 -4.36
N ASP A 291 -18.64 -15.23 -3.97
CA ASP A 291 -18.18 -13.93 -4.49
C ASP A 291 -17.77 -14.01 -5.96
N ARG A 292 -17.13 -15.12 -6.37
CA ARG A 292 -16.74 -15.35 -7.78
C ARG A 292 -17.95 -15.54 -8.69
N GLU A 293 -19.06 -16.07 -8.16
CA GLU A 293 -20.33 -16.16 -8.86
C GLU A 293 -21.08 -14.81 -8.89
N ALA A 294 -21.01 -14.04 -7.80
CA ALA A 294 -21.76 -12.80 -7.65
C ALA A 294 -21.15 -11.59 -8.38
N PHE A 295 -19.83 -11.55 -8.55
CA PHE A 295 -19.12 -10.38 -9.09
C PHE A 295 -18.32 -10.70 -10.35
N THR A 296 -18.17 -9.70 -11.22
CA THR A 296 -17.20 -9.77 -12.31
C THR A 296 -15.80 -9.51 -11.74
N VAL A 297 -14.89 -10.46 -11.96
CA VAL A 297 -13.52 -10.45 -11.41
C VAL A 297 -12.52 -10.29 -12.54
N HIS A 298 -11.55 -9.40 -12.36
CA HIS A 298 -10.41 -9.22 -13.26
C HIS A 298 -9.10 -9.32 -12.49
N THR A 299 -8.04 -9.86 -13.12
CA THR A 299 -6.70 -9.95 -12.52
C THR A 299 -5.72 -8.90 -13.08
N SER A 300 -6.11 -8.24 -14.17
CA SER A 300 -5.37 -7.12 -14.78
C SER A 300 -6.33 -6.04 -15.29
N PHE A 301 -5.86 -4.79 -15.25
CA PHE A 301 -6.57 -3.66 -15.84
C PHE A 301 -6.68 -3.76 -17.37
N LYS A 302 -5.80 -4.53 -18.02
CA LYS A 302 -5.84 -4.77 -19.48
C LYS A 302 -7.09 -5.53 -19.92
N ASP A 303 -7.67 -6.33 -19.02
CA ASP A 303 -8.81 -7.19 -19.32
C ASP A 303 -10.15 -6.46 -19.13
N ILE A 304 -10.12 -5.21 -18.68
CA ILE A 304 -11.31 -4.45 -18.32
C ILE A 304 -11.96 -3.88 -19.58
N PRO A 305 -13.18 -4.32 -19.92
CA PRO A 305 -13.85 -3.84 -21.11
C PRO A 305 -14.41 -2.43 -20.89
N LEU A 306 -13.85 -1.43 -21.57
CA LEU A 306 -14.44 -0.09 -21.65
C LEU A 306 -15.14 0.08 -22.99
N VAL A 307 -16.46 0.28 -22.94
CA VAL A 307 -17.22 0.66 -24.14
C VAL A 307 -16.81 2.07 -24.53
N GLU A 308 -16.32 2.24 -25.76
CA GLU A 308 -16.03 3.55 -26.33
C GLU A 308 -17.33 4.30 -26.62
N LYS A 309 -17.30 5.62 -26.47
CA LYS A 309 -18.45 6.45 -26.84
C LYS A 309 -18.52 6.42 -28.37
N ALA A 310 -19.58 5.84 -28.91
CA ALA A 310 -19.84 5.80 -30.36
C ALA A 310 -19.97 7.22 -30.94
#